data_AF-A0A6A3NS01-F1
#
_entry.id   AF-A0A6A3NS01-F1
#
_cell.length_a   1.000
_cell.length_b   1.000
_cell.length_c   1.000
_cell.angle_alpha   90.00
_cell.angle_beta   90.00
_cell.angle_gamma   90.00
#
_symmetry.space_group_name_H-M   'P 1'
#
loop_
_entity.id
_entity.type
_entity.pdbx_description
1 polymer ?
#
loop_
_entity_poly.entity_id
_entity_poly.type
_entity_poly.pdbx_seq_one_letter_code
_entity_poly.pdbx_strand_id
1 'polypeptide(L)'
;MKLYTYPGNYRVFKVLIAAEYNGINIELPKFDMAKDLKTKAFKAKTPLGKVPILETEEGSIFESGAIARYVARLRPDTGLYGKTFFESGQVDSWIDFSAYELEVPLEVWVHPILGVGKFNAAAMTKAKADVKKALQTLENHLHLRTYLVGEQITLADIVVASALVYPFKFVLDKEFRKPYSAVNRWFATLVNQPEFQAVVGDVPLIDVALTAEGDNSAKKAAKKDAPKKEKAAPKEEAPKPKKVEHPLAVLNREKPSSMVLDAWKVQYSNARDLSNAMKWFWENLDTEGYSLWFCDYNYNSENTKMFMTCNAVGGFLQRSEAMRKYAFGVMAVCGAEGSEIIITGCWLFRGDSEKHMIEANPDAEYYTWKKAELNDETKARVTAYWCNEDELEGKPIADSKVFK
;
A
#
# COMPACT_ATOMS: atom_id res chain seq x y z
N MET A 1 19.99 -20.23 -27.80
CA MET A 1 19.35 -20.49 -26.49
C MET A 1 17.86 -20.23 -26.60
N LYS A 2 17.03 -20.90 -25.78
CA LYS A 2 15.57 -20.77 -25.80
C LYS A 2 15.05 -20.28 -24.45
N LEU A 3 14.27 -19.21 -24.42
CA LEU A 3 13.67 -18.67 -23.20
C LEU A 3 12.17 -18.97 -23.17
N TYR A 4 11.77 -19.83 -22.24
CA TYR A 4 10.37 -20.19 -22.02
C TYR A 4 9.71 -19.21 -21.07
N THR A 5 8.63 -18.58 -21.52
CA THR A 5 7.86 -17.58 -20.76
C THR A 5 6.46 -17.40 -21.35
N TYR A 6 5.60 -16.67 -20.65
CA TYR A 6 4.31 -16.21 -21.16
C TYR A 6 4.39 -14.73 -21.64
N PRO A 7 3.50 -14.29 -22.55
CA PRO A 7 3.46 -12.92 -23.03
C PRO A 7 3.29 -11.89 -21.90
N GLY A 8 4.04 -10.78 -21.97
CA GLY A 8 3.93 -9.69 -20.99
C GLY A 8 4.52 -10.01 -19.60
N ASN A 9 5.28 -11.09 -19.44
CA ASN A 9 5.98 -11.37 -18.20
C ASN A 9 7.10 -10.35 -17.95
N TYR A 10 6.92 -9.42 -17.00
CA TYR A 10 7.91 -8.38 -16.73
C TYR A 10 9.28 -8.94 -16.31
N ARG A 11 9.30 -10.14 -15.74
CA ARG A 11 10.55 -10.80 -15.31
C ARG A 11 11.48 -11.13 -16.47
N VAL A 12 10.97 -11.23 -17.69
CA VAL A 12 11.84 -11.50 -18.86
C VAL A 12 12.39 -10.25 -19.52
N PHE A 13 11.86 -9.06 -19.20
CA PHE A 13 12.39 -7.81 -19.75
C PHE A 13 13.87 -7.67 -19.43
N LYS A 14 14.27 -7.93 -18.18
CA LYS A 14 15.67 -7.88 -17.75
C LYS A 14 16.60 -8.83 -18.53
N VAL A 15 16.08 -9.98 -18.98
CA VAL A 15 16.84 -10.97 -19.75
C VAL A 15 16.97 -10.53 -21.20
N LEU A 16 15.85 -10.13 -21.82
CA LEU A 16 15.81 -9.75 -23.22
C LEU A 16 16.56 -8.44 -23.47
N ILE A 17 16.42 -7.44 -22.59
CA ILE A 17 17.16 -6.18 -22.71
C ILE A 17 18.66 -6.44 -22.57
N ALA A 18 19.07 -7.28 -21.61
CA ALA A 18 20.49 -7.66 -21.49
C ALA A 18 20.99 -8.40 -22.75
N ALA A 19 20.13 -9.18 -23.40
CA ALA A 19 20.45 -9.84 -24.66
C ALA A 19 20.62 -8.83 -25.81
N GLU A 20 19.76 -7.82 -25.90
CA GLU A 20 19.89 -6.72 -26.87
C GLU A 20 21.23 -5.97 -26.71
N TYR A 21 21.57 -5.53 -25.48
CA TYR A 21 22.87 -4.88 -25.21
C TYR A 21 24.07 -5.75 -25.56
N ASN A 22 23.94 -7.07 -25.42
CA ASN A 22 25.00 -8.02 -25.72
C ASN A 22 24.97 -8.54 -27.18
N GLY A 23 23.99 -8.13 -27.99
CA GLY A 23 23.80 -8.66 -29.35
C GLY A 23 23.56 -10.17 -29.38
N ILE A 24 22.88 -10.72 -28.37
CA ILE A 24 22.62 -12.15 -28.21
C ILE A 24 21.19 -12.44 -28.67
N ASN A 25 21.03 -13.34 -29.63
CA ASN A 25 19.71 -13.81 -30.04
C ASN A 25 19.17 -14.87 -29.08
N ILE A 26 17.98 -14.64 -28.53
CA ILE A 26 17.25 -15.57 -27.67
C ILE A 26 15.92 -15.93 -28.34
N GLU A 27 15.73 -17.20 -28.66
CA GLU A 27 14.46 -17.68 -29.21
C GLU A 27 13.40 -17.69 -28.10
N LEU A 28 12.18 -17.26 -28.42
CA LEU A 28 10.98 -17.38 -27.58
C LEU A 28 10.04 -18.44 -28.18
N PRO A 29 10.19 -19.74 -27.81
CA PRO A 29 9.32 -20.78 -28.34
C PRO A 29 7.86 -20.57 -27.94
N LYS A 30 6.94 -21.10 -28.74
CA LYS A 30 5.52 -21.19 -28.33
C LYS A 30 5.42 -21.98 -27.03
N PHE A 31 4.77 -21.38 -26.04
CA PHE A 31 4.64 -21.94 -24.69
C PHE A 31 3.24 -21.64 -24.14
N ASP A 32 2.51 -22.69 -23.76
CA ASP A 32 1.21 -22.64 -23.09
C ASP A 32 1.42 -22.98 -21.62
N MET A 33 1.48 -21.95 -20.78
CA MET A 33 1.73 -22.09 -19.34
C MET A 33 0.79 -23.09 -18.64
N ALA A 34 -0.48 -23.16 -19.04
CA ALA A 34 -1.48 -23.99 -18.38
C ALA A 34 -1.34 -25.49 -18.72
N LYS A 35 -0.75 -25.80 -19.88
CA LYS A 35 -0.53 -27.17 -20.36
C LYS A 35 0.91 -27.62 -20.16
N ASP A 36 1.87 -26.82 -20.62
CA ASP A 36 3.26 -27.20 -20.74
C ASP A 36 3.92 -27.43 -19.39
N LEU A 37 3.67 -26.55 -18.40
CA LEU A 37 4.21 -26.71 -17.02
C LEU A 37 3.80 -28.03 -16.35
N LYS A 38 2.72 -28.67 -16.80
CA LYS A 38 2.25 -29.94 -16.23
C LYS A 38 2.95 -31.16 -16.84
N THR A 39 3.59 -30.99 -18.00
CA THR A 39 4.26 -32.08 -18.71
C THR A 39 5.52 -32.54 -17.96
N LYS A 40 5.85 -33.83 -18.09
CA LYS A 40 7.10 -34.37 -17.52
C LYS A 40 8.34 -33.69 -18.11
N ALA A 41 8.30 -33.36 -19.41
CA ALA A 41 9.39 -32.70 -20.11
C ALA A 41 9.72 -31.32 -19.52
N PHE A 42 8.71 -30.48 -19.23
CA PHE A 42 8.95 -29.18 -18.60
C PHE A 42 9.29 -29.26 -17.12
N LYS A 43 8.68 -30.19 -16.37
CA LYS A 43 9.05 -30.42 -14.97
C LYS A 43 10.52 -30.83 -14.80
N ALA A 44 11.09 -31.52 -15.79
CA ALA A 44 12.52 -31.84 -15.80
C ALA A 44 13.43 -30.61 -16.03
N LYS A 45 12.90 -29.51 -16.59
CA LYS A 45 13.68 -28.29 -16.88
C LYS A 45 13.77 -27.32 -15.70
N THR A 46 12.89 -27.43 -14.70
CA THR A 46 12.88 -26.53 -13.53
C THR A 46 12.45 -27.26 -12.26
N PRO A 47 13.19 -27.11 -11.15
CA PRO A 47 12.77 -27.70 -9.87
C PRO A 47 11.54 -27.00 -9.28
N LEU A 48 11.22 -25.77 -9.71
CA LEU A 48 10.16 -24.95 -9.13
C LEU A 48 8.82 -25.04 -9.86
N GLY A 49 8.80 -25.60 -11.07
CA GLY A 49 7.61 -25.60 -11.92
C GLY A 49 7.17 -24.20 -12.36
N LYS A 50 8.10 -23.25 -12.45
CA LYS A 50 7.86 -21.84 -12.80
C LYS A 50 8.68 -21.42 -14.02
N VAL A 51 8.21 -20.37 -14.70
CA VAL A 51 8.94 -19.63 -15.74
C VAL A 51 9.30 -18.22 -15.23
N PRO A 52 10.37 -17.58 -15.73
CA PRO A 52 11.17 -17.97 -16.90
C PRO A 52 12.16 -19.12 -16.69
N ILE A 53 12.47 -19.82 -17.79
CA ILE A 53 13.53 -20.83 -17.89
C ILE A 53 14.32 -20.57 -19.18
N LEU A 54 15.63 -20.46 -19.07
CA LEU A 54 16.54 -20.41 -20.22
C LEU A 54 17.12 -21.80 -20.46
N GLU A 55 16.83 -22.40 -21.60
CA GLU A 55 17.47 -23.62 -22.07
C GLU A 55 18.70 -23.28 -22.92
N THR A 56 19.83 -23.84 -22.50
CA THR A 56 21.15 -23.77 -23.13
C THR A 56 21.56 -25.17 -23.58
N GLU A 57 22.70 -25.28 -24.25
CA GLU A 57 23.27 -26.58 -24.66
C GLU A 57 23.71 -27.42 -23.44
N GLU A 58 24.06 -26.77 -22.33
CA GLU A 58 24.50 -27.41 -21.08
C GLU A 58 23.33 -27.78 -20.15
N GLY A 59 22.12 -27.30 -20.46
CA GLY A 59 20.92 -27.50 -19.65
C GLY A 59 20.17 -26.22 -19.35
N SER A 60 19.28 -26.29 -18.35
CA SER A 60 18.33 -25.22 -18.04
C SER A 60 18.78 -24.36 -16.86
N ILE A 61 18.61 -23.04 -16.99
CA ILE A 61 18.78 -22.05 -15.93
C ILE A 61 17.40 -21.52 -15.56
N PHE A 62 17.08 -21.51 -14.27
CA PHE A 62 15.84 -20.97 -13.71
C PHE A 62 16.13 -19.74 -12.84
N GLU A 63 15.10 -18.99 -12.45
CA GLU A 63 15.15 -17.65 -11.84
C GLU A 63 15.61 -16.54 -12.79
N SER A 64 14.76 -15.52 -12.94
CA SER A 64 15.00 -14.44 -13.91
C SER A 64 16.30 -13.67 -13.67
N GLY A 65 16.67 -13.43 -12.42
CA GLY A 65 17.94 -12.76 -12.07
C GLY A 65 19.17 -13.60 -12.43
N ALA A 66 19.11 -14.93 -12.22
CA ALA A 66 20.21 -15.83 -12.60
C ALA A 66 20.35 -15.92 -14.13
N ILE A 67 19.23 -16.02 -14.84
CA ILE A 67 19.20 -16.00 -16.31
C ILE A 67 19.80 -14.70 -16.85
N ALA A 68 19.41 -13.54 -16.30
CA ALA A 68 19.91 -12.24 -16.74
C ALA A 68 21.42 -12.08 -16.48
N ARG A 69 21.91 -12.56 -15.32
CA ARG A 69 23.36 -12.63 -15.03
C ARG A 69 24.11 -13.50 -16.03
N TYR A 70 23.56 -14.67 -16.36
CA TYR A 70 24.16 -15.56 -17.36
C TYR A 70 24.27 -14.86 -18.72
N VAL A 71 23.18 -14.26 -19.21
CA VAL A 71 23.16 -13.52 -20.49
C VAL A 71 24.13 -12.35 -20.49
N ALA A 72 24.20 -11.58 -19.40
CA ALA A 72 25.14 -10.46 -19.28
C ALA A 72 26.61 -10.92 -19.34
N ARG A 73 26.93 -12.04 -18.68
CA ARG A 73 28.29 -12.61 -18.60
C ARG A 73 28.77 -13.30 -19.88
N LEU A 74 27.87 -13.63 -20.83
CA LEU A 74 28.25 -14.20 -22.12
C LEU A 74 29.08 -13.22 -22.99
N ARG A 75 29.02 -11.91 -22.69
CA ARG A 75 29.81 -10.87 -23.35
C ARG A 75 30.50 -9.97 -22.32
N PRO A 76 31.59 -10.43 -21.68
CA PRO A 76 32.32 -9.62 -20.71
C PRO A 76 32.87 -8.32 -21.30
N ASP A 77 33.11 -8.29 -22.62
CA ASP A 77 33.62 -7.15 -23.37
C ASP A 77 32.67 -5.94 -23.42
N THR A 78 31.36 -6.15 -23.23
CA THR A 78 30.39 -5.04 -23.14
C THR A 78 30.41 -4.35 -21.78
N GLY A 79 30.98 -4.99 -20.76
CA GLY A 79 31.00 -4.50 -19.38
C GLY A 79 29.61 -4.44 -18.74
N LEU A 80 28.60 -5.14 -19.30
CA LEU A 80 27.23 -5.11 -18.79
C LEU A 80 27.12 -5.66 -17.36
N TYR A 81 28.03 -6.56 -16.98
CA TYR A 81 28.10 -7.12 -15.63
C TYR A 81 29.19 -6.47 -14.74
N GLY A 82 29.60 -5.24 -15.08
CA GLY A 82 30.71 -4.53 -14.46
C GLY A 82 32.07 -4.87 -15.10
N LYS A 83 33.00 -3.92 -15.06
CA LYS A 83 34.36 -4.04 -15.63
C LYS A 83 35.37 -4.58 -14.61
N THR A 84 35.03 -4.56 -13.33
CA THR A 84 35.87 -5.04 -12.24
C THR A 84 35.09 -5.97 -11.33
N PHE A 85 35.80 -6.77 -10.54
CA PHE A 85 35.15 -7.62 -9.53
C PHE A 85 34.32 -6.79 -8.54
N PHE A 86 34.81 -5.60 -8.17
CA PHE A 86 34.08 -4.67 -7.31
C PHE A 86 32.76 -4.21 -7.95
N GLU A 87 32.80 -3.75 -9.21
CA GLU A 87 31.60 -3.35 -9.94
C GLU A 87 30.62 -4.52 -10.10
N SER A 88 31.11 -5.75 -10.35
CA SER A 88 30.24 -6.92 -10.43
C SER A 88 29.50 -7.21 -9.12
N GLY A 89 30.16 -6.99 -7.97
CA GLY A 89 29.52 -7.09 -6.65
C GLY A 89 28.51 -5.97 -6.39
N GLN A 90 28.75 -4.76 -6.91
CA GLN A 90 27.76 -3.68 -6.87
C GLN A 90 26.55 -3.99 -7.76
N VAL A 91 26.78 -4.58 -8.93
CA VAL A 91 25.70 -5.06 -9.80
C VAL A 91 24.85 -6.09 -9.06
N ASP A 92 25.48 -7.07 -8.42
CA ASP A 92 24.74 -8.07 -7.63
C ASP A 92 23.94 -7.46 -6.49
N SER A 93 24.49 -6.45 -5.81
CA SER A 93 23.78 -5.73 -4.74
C SER A 93 22.47 -5.11 -5.24
N TRP A 94 22.49 -4.49 -6.42
CA TRP A 94 21.27 -3.91 -7.00
C TRP A 94 20.29 -4.94 -7.54
N ILE A 95 20.77 -6.08 -8.05
CA ILE A 95 19.90 -7.17 -8.48
C ILE A 95 19.15 -7.77 -7.28
N ASP A 96 19.85 -7.99 -6.17
CA ASP A 96 19.25 -8.56 -4.96
C ASP A 96 18.34 -7.53 -4.27
N PHE A 97 18.73 -6.25 -4.25
CA PHE A 97 17.84 -5.15 -3.87
C PHE A 97 16.55 -5.15 -4.71
N SER A 98 16.65 -5.31 -6.03
CA SER A 98 15.48 -5.40 -6.90
C SER A 98 14.60 -6.59 -6.51
N ALA A 99 15.19 -7.77 -6.29
CA ALA A 99 14.44 -8.97 -5.98
C ALA A 99 13.67 -8.86 -4.65
N TYR A 100 14.29 -8.34 -3.60
CA TYR A 100 13.73 -8.41 -2.24
C TYR A 100 13.07 -7.13 -1.76
N GLU A 101 13.63 -5.97 -2.08
CA GLU A 101 13.16 -4.68 -1.56
C GLU A 101 12.19 -3.98 -2.53
N LEU A 102 12.22 -4.33 -3.81
CA LEU A 102 11.43 -3.66 -4.85
C LEU A 102 10.37 -4.57 -5.49
N GLU A 103 10.76 -5.69 -6.09
CA GLU A 103 9.85 -6.59 -6.83
C GLU A 103 8.79 -7.19 -5.90
N VAL A 104 9.16 -7.69 -4.71
CA VAL A 104 8.21 -8.26 -3.74
C VAL A 104 7.05 -7.29 -3.40
N PRO A 105 7.30 -6.05 -2.93
CA PRO A 105 6.21 -5.14 -2.63
C PRO A 105 5.51 -4.62 -3.91
N LEU A 106 6.21 -4.44 -5.04
CA LEU A 106 5.55 -4.08 -6.31
C LEU A 106 4.54 -5.13 -6.76
N GLU A 107 4.82 -6.41 -6.57
CA GLU A 107 3.90 -7.49 -6.93
C GLU A 107 2.63 -7.46 -6.11
N VAL A 108 2.74 -7.24 -4.80
CA VAL A 108 1.59 -7.09 -3.91
C VAL A 108 0.71 -5.90 -4.33
N TRP A 109 1.31 -4.85 -4.88
CA TRP A 109 0.58 -3.68 -5.37
C TRP A 109 -0.02 -3.89 -6.78
N VAL A 110 0.78 -4.36 -7.74
CA VAL A 110 0.43 -4.38 -9.16
C VAL A 110 -0.36 -5.63 -9.56
N HIS A 111 -0.06 -6.81 -9.00
CA HIS A 111 -0.73 -8.05 -9.41
C HIS A 111 -2.26 -8.00 -9.28
N PRO A 112 -2.86 -7.51 -8.18
CA PRO A 112 -4.32 -7.40 -8.08
C PRO A 112 -4.96 -6.51 -9.16
N ILE A 113 -4.21 -5.52 -9.66
CA ILE A 113 -4.66 -4.62 -10.74
C ILE A 113 -4.65 -5.34 -12.09
N LEU A 114 -3.71 -6.27 -12.27
CA LEU A 114 -3.61 -7.12 -13.46
C LEU A 114 -4.51 -8.38 -13.38
N GLY A 115 -5.39 -8.47 -12.38
CA GLY A 115 -6.25 -9.63 -12.17
C GLY A 115 -5.52 -10.88 -11.64
N VAL A 116 -4.31 -10.71 -11.13
CA VAL A 116 -3.49 -11.79 -10.57
C VAL A 116 -3.50 -11.73 -9.04
N GLY A 117 -3.97 -12.79 -8.40
CA GLY A 117 -4.10 -12.83 -6.95
C GLY A 117 -5.27 -12.01 -6.41
N LYS A 118 -5.48 -12.06 -5.09
CA LYS A 118 -6.58 -11.35 -4.42
C LYS A 118 -6.10 -10.00 -3.89
N PHE A 119 -6.93 -8.97 -4.05
CA PHE A 119 -6.71 -7.68 -3.40
C PHE A 119 -6.73 -7.83 -1.88
N ASN A 120 -5.69 -7.30 -1.22
CA ASN A 120 -5.61 -7.19 0.23
C ASN A 120 -5.16 -5.76 0.57
N ALA A 121 -6.06 -4.99 1.19
CA ALA A 121 -5.83 -3.57 1.46
C ALA A 121 -4.66 -3.32 2.43
N ALA A 122 -4.50 -4.16 3.45
CA ALA A 122 -3.41 -4.04 4.43
C ALA A 122 -2.06 -4.37 3.77
N ALA A 123 -2.00 -5.47 3.01
CA ALA A 123 -0.81 -5.85 2.26
C ALA A 123 -0.44 -4.79 1.21
N MET A 124 -1.42 -4.25 0.49
CA MET A 124 -1.18 -3.18 -0.49
C MET A 124 -0.72 -1.88 0.17
N THR A 125 -1.24 -1.54 1.35
CA THR A 125 -0.80 -0.35 2.11
C THR A 125 0.66 -0.49 2.55
N LYS A 126 1.02 -1.65 3.11
CA LYS A 126 2.41 -1.96 3.48
C LYS A 126 3.32 -1.96 2.25
N ALA A 127 2.89 -2.61 1.17
CA ALA A 127 3.61 -2.65 -0.10
C ALA A 127 3.87 -1.25 -0.68
N LYS A 128 2.87 -0.36 -0.69
CA LYS A 128 3.04 1.04 -1.11
C LYS A 128 4.08 1.76 -0.23
N ALA A 129 4.10 1.51 1.07
CA ALA A 129 5.09 2.09 1.98
C ALA A 129 6.49 1.55 1.72
N ASP A 130 6.63 0.25 1.44
CA ASP A 130 7.92 -0.38 1.14
C ASP A 130 8.45 0.08 -0.22
N VAL A 131 7.59 0.20 -1.24
CA VAL A 131 7.96 0.79 -2.53
C VAL A 131 8.46 2.22 -2.36
N LYS A 132 7.81 3.04 -1.51
CA LYS A 132 8.32 4.40 -1.21
C LYS A 132 9.73 4.35 -0.62
N LYS A 133 10.01 3.42 0.31
CA LYS A 133 11.36 3.26 0.87
C LYS A 133 12.38 2.84 -0.18
N ALA A 134 12.04 1.87 -1.02
CA ALA A 134 12.90 1.40 -2.10
C ALA A 134 13.19 2.52 -3.12
N LEU A 135 12.18 3.27 -3.53
CA LEU A 135 12.36 4.43 -4.41
C LEU A 135 13.18 5.54 -3.76
N GLN A 136 13.06 5.75 -2.44
CA GLN A 136 13.90 6.72 -1.73
C GLN A 136 15.37 6.29 -1.71
N THR A 137 15.65 4.99 -1.53
CA THR A 137 17.02 4.44 -1.65
C THR A 137 17.60 4.71 -3.03
N LEU A 138 16.82 4.45 -4.08
CA LEU A 138 17.22 4.75 -5.46
C LEU A 138 17.42 6.25 -5.70
N GLU A 139 16.50 7.10 -5.23
CA GLU A 139 16.58 8.56 -5.37
C GLU A 139 17.87 9.10 -4.75
N ASN A 140 18.19 8.66 -3.53
CA ASN A 140 19.41 9.08 -2.84
C ASN A 140 20.66 8.62 -3.59
N HIS A 141 20.67 7.39 -4.11
CA HIS A 141 21.81 6.86 -4.85
C HIS A 141 22.02 7.56 -6.20
N LEU A 142 20.92 7.81 -6.93
CA LEU A 142 20.91 8.41 -8.26
C LEU A 142 21.00 9.94 -8.25
N HIS A 143 20.95 10.58 -7.08
CA HIS A 143 21.00 12.03 -6.97
C HIS A 143 22.23 12.62 -7.68
N LEU A 144 23.40 11.99 -7.50
CA LEU A 144 24.68 12.39 -8.09
C LEU A 144 25.20 11.39 -9.13
N ARG A 145 24.36 10.47 -9.62
CA ARG A 145 24.79 9.41 -10.55
C ARG A 145 23.85 9.32 -11.75
N THR A 146 24.43 9.06 -12.91
CA THR A 146 23.66 8.80 -14.14
C THR A 146 23.11 7.38 -14.15
N TYR A 147 23.88 6.41 -13.65
CA TYR A 147 23.55 4.98 -13.62
C TYR A 147 23.78 4.38 -12.22
N LEU A 148 23.28 3.18 -11.97
CA LEU A 148 23.39 2.54 -10.66
C LEU A 148 24.82 2.08 -10.33
N VAL A 149 25.61 1.66 -11.34
CA VAL A 149 26.98 1.18 -11.16
C VAL A 149 27.88 1.74 -12.27
N GLY A 150 28.99 2.37 -11.88
CA GLY A 150 29.92 3.00 -12.81
C GLY A 150 29.27 4.14 -13.61
N GLU A 151 29.83 4.41 -14.80
CA GLU A 151 29.43 5.52 -15.68
C GLU A 151 28.80 5.02 -16.99
N GLN A 152 28.22 3.81 -17.00
CA GLN A 152 27.50 3.25 -18.13
C GLN A 152 26.32 2.39 -17.66
N ILE A 153 25.40 2.05 -18.56
CA ILE A 153 24.32 1.12 -18.27
C ILE A 153 24.91 -0.25 -17.95
N THR A 154 24.49 -0.81 -16.82
CA THR A 154 24.84 -2.17 -16.40
C THR A 154 23.59 -3.01 -16.22
N LEU A 155 23.78 -4.30 -15.92
CA LEU A 155 22.69 -5.19 -15.56
C LEU A 155 21.92 -4.69 -14.32
N ALA A 156 22.56 -3.93 -13.42
CA ALA A 156 21.86 -3.29 -12.30
C ALA A 156 20.75 -2.38 -12.81
N ASP A 157 21.07 -1.49 -13.76
CA ASP A 157 20.13 -0.56 -14.36
C ASP A 157 18.99 -1.31 -15.06
N ILE A 158 19.33 -2.31 -15.87
CA ILE A 158 18.38 -3.13 -16.62
C ILE A 158 17.40 -3.82 -15.68
N VAL A 159 17.90 -4.45 -14.60
CA VAL A 159 17.06 -5.23 -13.69
C VAL A 159 16.10 -4.32 -12.92
N VAL A 160 16.60 -3.24 -12.30
CA VAL A 160 15.77 -2.32 -11.51
C VAL A 160 14.77 -1.59 -12.41
N ALA A 161 15.19 -1.13 -13.60
CA ALA A 161 14.28 -0.44 -14.52
C ALA A 161 13.21 -1.38 -15.08
N SER A 162 13.56 -2.63 -15.41
CA SER A 162 12.59 -3.65 -15.85
C SER A 162 11.49 -3.89 -14.82
N ALA A 163 11.85 -3.94 -13.53
CA ALA A 163 10.87 -4.07 -12.45
C ALA A 163 9.91 -2.87 -12.35
N LEU A 164 10.37 -1.69 -12.79
CA LEU A 164 9.62 -0.43 -12.73
C LEU A 164 8.76 -0.15 -13.97
N VAL A 165 8.91 -0.90 -15.08
CA VAL A 165 8.12 -0.68 -16.32
C VAL A 165 6.62 -0.66 -16.07
N TYR A 166 6.05 -1.73 -15.50
CA TYR A 166 4.62 -1.77 -15.20
C TYR A 166 4.19 -0.82 -14.09
N PRO A 167 4.96 -0.65 -13.00
CA PRO A 167 4.66 0.36 -12.01
C PRO A 167 4.51 1.77 -12.61
N PHE A 168 5.44 2.21 -13.46
CA PHE A 168 5.37 3.52 -14.13
C PHE A 168 4.20 3.63 -15.12
N LYS A 169 3.77 2.52 -15.74
CA LYS A 169 2.62 2.47 -16.66
C LYS A 169 1.27 2.39 -15.94
N PHE A 170 1.21 1.90 -14.69
CA PHE A 170 -0.06 1.54 -14.06
C PHE A 170 -0.32 2.16 -12.68
N VAL A 171 0.68 2.41 -11.83
CA VAL A 171 0.42 2.77 -10.43
C VAL A 171 1.27 3.91 -9.85
N LEU A 172 2.46 4.14 -10.39
CA LEU A 172 3.32 5.25 -9.99
C LEU A 172 2.88 6.49 -10.76
N ASP A 173 1.80 7.09 -10.29
CA ASP A 173 1.21 8.27 -10.91
C ASP A 173 2.05 9.54 -10.71
N LYS A 174 1.60 10.66 -11.30
CA LYS A 174 2.34 11.92 -11.27
C LYS A 174 2.64 12.39 -9.84
N GLU A 175 1.67 12.27 -8.93
CA GLU A 175 1.84 12.69 -7.54
C GLU A 175 2.76 11.74 -6.76
N PHE A 176 2.64 10.43 -6.97
CA PHE A 176 3.51 9.45 -6.33
C PHE A 176 4.97 9.62 -6.74
N ARG A 177 5.23 9.96 -8.01
CA ARG A 177 6.58 10.12 -8.57
C ARG A 177 7.23 11.48 -8.29
N LYS A 178 6.44 12.49 -7.92
CA LYS A 178 6.91 13.86 -7.68
C LYS A 178 8.16 13.99 -6.79
N PRO A 179 8.32 13.24 -5.67
CA PRO A 179 9.50 13.37 -4.82
C PRO A 179 10.74 12.64 -5.36
N TYR A 180 10.64 11.82 -6.42
CA TYR A 180 11.72 10.96 -6.90
C TYR A 180 12.27 11.45 -8.25
N SER A 181 12.80 12.68 -8.27
CA SER A 181 13.27 13.36 -9.48
C SER A 181 14.43 12.63 -10.18
N ALA A 182 15.40 12.13 -9.42
CA ALA A 182 16.55 11.40 -9.95
C ALA A 182 16.14 10.04 -10.48
N VAL A 183 15.23 9.34 -9.80
CA VAL A 183 14.63 8.08 -10.30
C VAL A 183 13.86 8.33 -11.59
N ASN A 184 13.02 9.36 -11.66
CA ASN A 184 12.26 9.67 -12.87
C ASN A 184 13.19 9.96 -14.07
N ARG A 185 14.24 10.76 -13.84
CA ARG A 185 15.27 11.08 -14.85
C ARG A 185 16.01 9.83 -15.32
N TRP A 186 16.47 9.01 -14.38
CA TRP A 186 17.20 7.77 -14.66
C TRP A 186 16.31 6.78 -15.43
N PHE A 187 15.08 6.55 -14.97
CA PHE A 187 14.15 5.64 -15.62
C PHE A 187 13.82 6.10 -17.04
N ALA A 188 13.52 7.39 -17.24
CA ALA A 188 13.27 7.96 -18.56
C ALA A 188 14.49 7.83 -19.48
N THR A 189 15.70 7.98 -18.94
CA THR A 189 16.95 7.79 -19.73
C THR A 189 17.04 6.35 -20.25
N LEU A 190 16.70 5.36 -19.42
CA LEU A 190 16.82 3.94 -19.77
C LEU A 190 15.75 3.47 -20.75
N VAL A 191 14.46 3.76 -20.48
CA VAL A 191 13.36 3.25 -21.33
C VAL A 191 13.34 3.87 -22.73
N ASN A 192 14.10 4.95 -22.96
CA ASN A 192 14.29 5.57 -24.27
C ASN A 192 15.54 5.06 -25.01
N GLN A 193 16.31 4.11 -24.45
CA GLN A 193 17.38 3.46 -25.19
C GLN A 193 16.81 2.46 -26.21
N PRO A 194 17.43 2.31 -27.40
CA PRO A 194 16.96 1.38 -28.43
C PRO A 194 16.76 -0.06 -27.93
N GLU A 195 17.68 -0.56 -27.10
CA GLU A 195 17.67 -1.90 -26.53
C GLU A 195 16.51 -2.11 -25.56
N PHE A 196 16.10 -1.05 -24.83
CA PHE A 196 14.90 -1.10 -24.01
C PHE A 196 13.65 -1.09 -24.89
N GLN A 197 13.57 -0.17 -25.85
CA GLN A 197 12.40 -0.03 -26.73
C GLN A 197 12.16 -1.29 -27.57
N ALA A 198 13.20 -2.01 -27.98
CA ALA A 198 13.11 -3.28 -28.69
C ALA A 198 12.32 -4.34 -27.89
N VAL A 199 12.36 -4.27 -26.56
CA VAL A 199 11.75 -5.28 -25.67
C VAL A 199 10.44 -4.79 -25.06
N VAL A 200 10.42 -3.58 -24.50
CA VAL A 200 9.26 -3.06 -23.74
C VAL A 200 8.39 -2.11 -24.54
N GLY A 201 8.82 -1.73 -25.75
CA GLY A 201 8.16 -0.75 -26.59
C GLY A 201 8.09 0.62 -25.92
N ASP A 202 7.04 1.37 -26.25
CA ASP A 202 6.76 2.64 -25.59
C ASP A 202 6.25 2.43 -24.14
N VAL A 203 6.76 3.27 -23.24
CA VAL A 203 6.47 3.23 -21.80
C VAL A 203 5.83 4.56 -21.40
N PRO A 204 4.54 4.78 -21.75
CA PRO A 204 3.84 5.98 -21.33
C PRO A 204 3.68 6.00 -19.82
N LEU A 205 4.07 7.13 -19.23
CA LEU A 205 4.01 7.36 -17.80
C LEU A 205 2.58 7.70 -17.38
N ILE A 206 2.01 6.93 -16.44
CA ILE A 206 0.62 7.15 -16.04
C ILE A 206 0.46 8.45 -15.23
N ASP A 207 -0.58 9.23 -15.51
CA ASP A 207 -0.88 10.45 -14.74
C ASP A 207 -1.70 10.18 -13.48
N VAL A 208 -2.56 9.16 -13.51
CA VAL A 208 -3.47 8.77 -12.42
C VAL A 208 -3.42 7.27 -12.21
N ALA A 209 -3.11 6.82 -11.00
CA ALA A 209 -2.90 5.40 -10.71
C ALA A 209 -4.16 4.55 -10.97
N LEU A 210 -3.97 3.38 -11.58
CA LEU A 210 -4.98 2.33 -11.64
C LEU A 210 -5.20 1.74 -10.24
N THR A 211 -6.41 1.24 -10.03
CA THR A 211 -6.82 0.58 -8.79
C THR A 211 -7.36 -0.81 -9.08
N ALA A 212 -7.13 -1.74 -8.17
CA ALA A 212 -7.61 -3.11 -8.34
C ALA A 212 -9.14 -3.16 -8.29
N GLU A 213 -9.74 -4.20 -8.87
CA GLU A 213 -11.16 -4.47 -8.65
C GLU A 213 -11.40 -4.73 -7.14
N GLY A 214 -12.34 -3.99 -6.55
CA GLY A 214 -12.56 -3.97 -5.10
C GLY A 214 -11.79 -2.88 -4.35
N ASP A 215 -10.85 -2.17 -4.99
CA ASP A 215 -10.20 -0.98 -4.44
C ASP A 215 -11.07 0.26 -4.68
N ASN A 216 -11.78 0.71 -3.65
CA ASN A 216 -12.67 1.87 -3.71
C ASN A 216 -11.93 3.23 -3.63
N SER A 217 -10.59 3.27 -3.65
CA SER A 217 -9.81 4.51 -3.52
C SER A 217 -9.90 5.44 -4.75
N ALA A 218 -10.05 4.92 -5.98
CA ALA A 218 -10.09 5.71 -7.21
C ALA A 218 -11.25 6.71 -7.31
N LYS A 219 -12.39 6.45 -6.65
CA LYS A 219 -13.56 7.36 -6.69
C LYS A 219 -13.36 8.68 -5.94
N LYS A 220 -12.24 8.86 -5.20
CA LYS A 220 -11.89 10.10 -4.51
C LYS A 220 -10.95 11.02 -5.33
N ALA A 221 -10.13 10.48 -6.24
CA ALA A 221 -9.14 11.27 -6.97
C ALA A 221 -9.75 12.16 -8.06
N ALA A 222 -10.75 11.67 -8.80
CA ALA A 222 -11.40 12.41 -9.90
C ALA A 222 -12.23 13.64 -9.46
N LYS A 223 -12.40 13.90 -8.16
CA LYS A 223 -13.11 15.09 -7.65
C LYS A 223 -12.22 16.27 -7.29
N LYS A 224 -10.89 16.13 -7.33
CA LYS A 224 -9.96 17.21 -6.95
C LYS A 224 -9.47 18.09 -8.12
N ASP A 225 -9.54 17.62 -9.36
CA ASP A 225 -8.95 18.31 -10.53
C ASP A 225 -9.96 18.76 -11.60
N ALA A 226 -11.03 19.46 -11.20
CA ALA A 226 -11.87 20.19 -12.15
C ALA A 226 -11.79 21.71 -11.88
N PRO A 227 -11.28 22.53 -12.81
CA PRO A 227 -11.41 23.97 -12.74
C PRO A 227 -12.89 24.37 -12.86
N LYS A 228 -13.35 25.25 -11.96
CA LYS A 228 -14.68 25.88 -12.07
C LYS A 228 -14.79 26.58 -13.42
N LYS A 229 -15.61 26.05 -14.32
CA LYS A 229 -16.20 26.80 -15.45
C LYS A 229 -17.72 26.84 -15.30
N GLU A 230 -18.23 28.00 -15.67
CA GLU A 230 -19.60 28.49 -15.49
C GLU A 230 -20.69 27.60 -16.08
N LYS A 231 -21.88 27.79 -15.51
CA LYS A 231 -23.15 27.15 -15.84
C LYS A 231 -23.51 27.28 -17.32
N ALA A 232 -23.87 26.16 -17.95
CA ALA A 232 -24.81 26.09 -19.06
C ALA A 232 -25.71 24.85 -18.91
N ALA A 233 -26.95 24.98 -19.37
CA ALA A 233 -28.14 24.17 -19.08
C ALA A 233 -28.09 22.68 -19.55
N PRO A 234 -29.00 21.81 -19.04
CA PRO A 234 -28.85 20.36 -19.07
C PRO A 234 -29.29 19.73 -20.40
N LYS A 235 -28.53 18.73 -20.88
CA LYS A 235 -29.02 17.71 -21.82
C LYS A 235 -29.31 16.42 -21.07
N GLU A 236 -30.45 15.81 -21.36
CA GLU A 236 -30.91 14.53 -20.85
C GLU A 236 -29.86 13.43 -21.03
N GLU A 237 -29.51 12.75 -19.95
CA GLU A 237 -28.85 11.45 -19.95
C GLU A 237 -29.68 10.46 -19.12
N ALA A 238 -29.92 9.28 -19.71
CA ALA A 238 -30.67 8.17 -19.14
C ALA A 238 -30.12 7.71 -17.77
N PRO A 239 -30.99 7.19 -16.87
CA PRO A 239 -30.65 7.00 -15.47
C PRO A 239 -29.64 5.86 -15.26
N LYS A 240 -28.44 6.19 -14.77
CA LYS A 240 -27.53 5.24 -14.13
C LYS A 240 -27.90 5.07 -12.64
N PRO A 241 -27.78 3.85 -12.09
CA PRO A 241 -28.33 3.49 -10.78
C PRO A 241 -27.71 4.32 -9.65
N LYS A 242 -28.58 4.83 -8.76
CA LYS A 242 -28.23 5.64 -7.59
C LYS A 242 -27.29 4.86 -6.67
N LYS A 243 -26.11 5.43 -6.44
CA LYS A 243 -25.20 5.05 -5.35
C LYS A 243 -25.95 5.23 -4.03
N VAL A 244 -26.16 4.15 -3.28
CA VAL A 244 -26.75 4.24 -1.94
C VAL A 244 -25.83 5.10 -1.08
N GLU A 245 -26.38 6.21 -0.59
CA GLU A 245 -25.68 7.17 0.25
C GLU A 245 -25.59 6.62 1.68
N HIS A 246 -24.47 6.89 2.38
CA HIS A 246 -24.28 6.40 3.75
C HIS A 246 -25.39 6.96 4.67
N PRO A 247 -26.03 6.15 5.54
CA PRO A 247 -27.13 6.60 6.39
C PRO A 247 -26.80 7.87 7.20
N LEU A 248 -25.59 7.95 7.76
CA LEU A 248 -25.14 9.15 8.49
C LEU A 248 -24.92 10.41 7.63
N ALA A 249 -24.71 10.27 6.32
CA ALA A 249 -24.68 11.42 5.41
C ALA A 249 -26.08 12.00 5.19
N VAL A 250 -27.10 11.12 5.15
CA VAL A 250 -28.50 11.53 5.13
C VAL A 250 -28.87 12.20 6.45
N LEU A 251 -28.48 11.60 7.59
CA LEU A 251 -28.70 12.17 8.91
C LEU A 251 -28.07 13.57 9.07
N ASN A 252 -26.85 13.78 8.58
CA ASN A 252 -26.21 15.10 8.59
C ASN A 252 -26.96 16.16 7.77
N ARG A 253 -27.70 15.76 6.74
CA ARG A 253 -28.49 16.67 5.91
C ARG A 253 -29.85 16.96 6.53
N GLU A 254 -30.51 15.94 7.04
CA GLU A 254 -31.89 16.04 7.57
C GLU A 254 -31.91 16.63 8.98
N LYS A 255 -30.90 16.31 9.79
CA LYS A 255 -30.75 16.80 11.16
C LYS A 255 -29.29 17.23 11.36
N PRO A 256 -28.88 18.42 10.90
CA PRO A 256 -27.52 18.87 11.13
C PRO A 256 -27.25 19.02 12.63
N SER A 257 -26.03 18.69 13.07
CA SER A 257 -25.57 18.95 14.43
C SER A 257 -24.97 20.36 14.50
N SER A 258 -25.12 21.02 15.64
CA SER A 258 -24.42 22.27 15.94
C SER A 258 -22.92 22.05 16.18
N MET A 259 -22.52 20.84 16.58
CA MET A 259 -21.12 20.45 16.73
C MET A 259 -20.47 20.14 15.37
N VAL A 260 -19.37 20.82 15.05
CA VAL A 260 -18.54 20.48 13.88
C VAL A 260 -17.44 19.49 14.29
N LEU A 261 -17.63 18.21 13.97
CA LEU A 261 -16.68 17.14 14.35
C LEU A 261 -15.26 17.36 13.81
N ASP A 262 -15.10 17.92 12.62
CA ASP A 262 -13.77 18.23 12.08
C ASP A 262 -13.06 19.33 12.90
N ALA A 263 -13.81 20.29 13.45
CA ALA A 263 -13.26 21.29 14.35
C ALA A 263 -12.77 20.64 15.65
N TRP A 264 -13.55 19.70 16.22
CA TRP A 264 -13.12 18.90 17.37
C TRP A 264 -11.79 18.19 17.11
N LYS A 265 -11.69 17.49 15.99
CA LYS A 265 -10.48 16.73 15.62
C LYS A 265 -9.26 17.61 15.46
N VAL A 266 -9.44 18.80 14.89
CA VAL A 266 -8.38 19.80 14.77
C VAL A 266 -7.96 20.31 16.15
N GLN A 267 -8.91 20.65 17.03
CA GLN A 267 -8.61 21.08 18.40
C GLN A 267 -7.85 20.01 19.19
N TYR A 268 -8.35 18.77 19.19
CA TYR A 268 -7.70 17.65 19.88
C TYR A 268 -6.29 17.38 19.34
N SER A 269 -6.07 17.48 18.03
CA SER A 269 -4.75 17.20 17.43
C SER A 269 -3.71 18.29 17.65
N ASN A 270 -4.14 19.54 17.77
CA ASN A 270 -3.24 20.70 17.89
C ASN A 270 -3.02 21.14 19.34
N ALA A 271 -3.79 20.59 20.28
CA ALA A 271 -3.67 20.91 21.68
C ALA A 271 -2.33 20.41 22.24
N ARG A 272 -1.54 21.33 22.81
CA ARG A 272 -0.36 20.99 23.61
C ARG A 272 -0.74 20.47 25.00
N ASP A 273 -1.93 20.85 25.46
CA ASP A 273 -2.53 20.45 26.71
C ASP A 273 -3.97 20.01 26.42
N LEU A 274 -4.22 18.70 26.56
CA LEU A 274 -5.50 18.09 26.25
C LEU A 274 -6.62 18.56 27.20
N SER A 275 -6.31 19.13 28.37
CA SER A 275 -7.33 19.71 29.26
C SER A 275 -8.08 20.88 28.59
N ASN A 276 -7.37 21.72 27.83
CA ASN A 276 -7.97 22.80 27.06
C ASN A 276 -8.80 22.29 25.88
N ALA A 277 -8.36 21.21 25.22
CA ALA A 277 -9.15 20.55 24.20
C ALA A 277 -10.46 20.02 24.79
N MET A 278 -10.40 19.36 25.96
CA MET A 278 -11.59 18.84 26.64
C MET A 278 -12.55 19.95 27.06
N LYS A 279 -12.06 21.12 27.50
CA LYS A 279 -12.92 22.28 27.75
C LYS A 279 -13.69 22.69 26.50
N TRP A 280 -12.99 22.84 25.37
CA TRP A 280 -13.62 23.14 24.07
C TRP A 280 -14.65 22.06 23.70
N PHE A 281 -14.33 20.78 23.90
CA PHE A 281 -15.22 19.67 23.59
C PHE A 281 -16.54 19.79 24.35
N TRP A 282 -16.50 19.98 25.67
CA TRP A 282 -17.71 20.08 26.48
C TRP A 282 -18.55 21.33 26.18
N GLU A 283 -17.91 22.44 25.82
CA GLU A 283 -18.61 23.68 25.42
C GLU A 283 -19.30 23.56 24.05
N ASN A 284 -18.82 22.67 23.18
CA ASN A 284 -19.29 22.51 21.80
C ASN A 284 -20.01 21.18 21.54
N LEU A 285 -20.14 20.31 22.55
CA LEU A 285 -20.79 19.01 22.41
C LEU A 285 -22.29 19.20 22.22
N ASP A 286 -22.78 18.76 21.06
CA ASP A 286 -24.19 18.66 20.76
C ASP A 286 -24.68 17.24 21.05
N THR A 287 -25.41 17.06 22.14
CA THR A 287 -25.89 15.76 22.62
C THR A 287 -27.09 15.23 21.82
N GLU A 288 -27.75 16.07 21.02
CA GLU A 288 -28.77 15.62 20.06
C GLU A 288 -28.13 15.11 18.77
N GLY A 289 -26.98 15.70 18.41
CA GLY A 289 -26.18 15.33 17.24
C GLY A 289 -25.21 14.16 17.49
N TYR A 290 -24.67 14.02 18.69
CA TYR A 290 -23.62 13.05 18.97
C TYR A 290 -23.87 12.32 20.28
N SER A 291 -23.50 11.04 20.31
CA SER A 291 -23.53 10.19 21.48
C SER A 291 -22.14 9.68 21.82
N LEU A 292 -21.85 9.54 23.11
CA LEU A 292 -20.61 8.97 23.63
C LEU A 292 -20.83 7.51 23.99
N TRP A 293 -19.84 6.67 23.75
CA TRP A 293 -19.88 5.23 23.95
C TRP A 293 -18.56 4.72 24.50
N PHE A 294 -18.64 3.79 25.44
CA PHE A 294 -17.50 2.97 25.84
C PHE A 294 -17.59 1.61 25.17
N CYS A 295 -16.46 1.05 24.78
CA CYS A 295 -16.39 -0.28 24.20
C CYS A 295 -15.37 -1.15 24.92
N ASP A 296 -15.76 -2.36 25.29
CA ASP A 296 -14.88 -3.35 25.91
C ASP A 296 -14.81 -4.60 25.02
N TYR A 297 -13.61 -5.09 24.73
CA TYR A 297 -13.45 -6.26 23.89
C TYR A 297 -13.88 -7.54 24.62
N ASN A 298 -14.73 -8.34 23.98
CA ASN A 298 -15.40 -9.49 24.61
C ASN A 298 -14.44 -10.66 24.89
N TYR A 299 -13.29 -10.73 24.20
CA TYR A 299 -12.36 -11.87 24.25
C TYR A 299 -11.02 -11.49 24.87
N ASN A 300 -11.02 -10.62 25.88
CA ASN A 300 -9.78 -10.18 26.55
C ASN A 300 -8.98 -11.34 27.17
N SER A 301 -9.63 -12.44 27.55
CA SER A 301 -8.96 -13.65 28.06
C SER A 301 -8.07 -14.35 27.01
N GLU A 302 -8.27 -14.08 25.72
CA GLU A 302 -7.49 -14.65 24.62
C GLU A 302 -6.24 -13.82 24.29
N ASN A 303 -6.12 -12.61 24.84
CA ASN A 303 -4.99 -11.73 24.61
C ASN A 303 -3.76 -12.20 25.40
N THR A 304 -2.84 -12.89 24.72
CA THR A 304 -1.63 -13.45 25.35
C THR A 304 -0.33 -12.73 25.00
N LYS A 305 -0.33 -11.89 23.96
CA LYS A 305 0.86 -11.20 23.43
C LYS A 305 0.56 -9.73 23.17
N MET A 306 1.25 -8.85 23.90
CA MET A 306 1.02 -7.40 23.86
C MET A 306 1.08 -6.84 22.44
N PHE A 307 2.14 -7.17 21.69
CA PHE A 307 2.31 -6.67 20.33
C PHE A 307 1.17 -7.12 19.37
N MET A 308 0.62 -8.33 19.56
CA MET A 308 -0.49 -8.83 18.74
C MET A 308 -1.78 -8.09 19.07
N THR A 309 -2.05 -7.87 20.36
CA THR A 309 -3.20 -7.11 20.85
C THR A 309 -3.16 -5.66 20.34
N CYS A 310 -1.99 -5.01 20.41
CA CYS A 310 -1.77 -3.67 19.85
C CYS A 310 -2.03 -3.62 18.33
N ASN A 311 -1.62 -4.66 17.59
CA ASN A 311 -1.89 -4.79 16.16
C ASN A 311 -3.37 -5.03 15.86
N ALA A 312 -4.08 -5.80 16.68
CA ALA A 312 -5.51 -6.05 16.54
C ALA A 312 -6.33 -4.74 16.66
N VAL A 313 -6.00 -3.88 17.63
CA VAL A 313 -6.59 -2.54 17.76
C VAL A 313 -6.29 -1.68 16.54
N GLY A 314 -5.05 -1.71 16.05
CA GLY A 314 -4.69 -1.00 14.81
C GLY A 314 -5.51 -1.46 13.60
N GLY A 315 -5.74 -2.77 13.49
CA GLY A 315 -6.61 -3.34 12.46
C GLY A 315 -8.07 -2.94 12.61
N PHE A 316 -8.61 -2.93 13.83
CA PHE A 316 -9.96 -2.48 14.12
C PHE A 316 -10.18 -1.04 13.66
N LEU A 317 -9.28 -0.12 14.05
CA LEU A 317 -9.36 1.28 13.62
C LEU A 317 -9.28 1.46 12.10
N GLN A 318 -8.45 0.66 11.41
CA GLN A 318 -8.36 0.70 9.95
C GLN A 318 -9.63 0.23 9.26
N ARG A 319 -10.32 -0.78 9.81
CA ARG A 319 -11.59 -1.27 9.28
C ARG A 319 -12.76 -0.31 9.55
N SER A 320 -12.67 0.53 10.58
CA SER A 320 -13.67 1.56 10.89
C SER A 320 -13.61 2.81 10.00
N GLU A 321 -12.84 2.83 8.90
CA GLU A 321 -12.63 4.00 8.04
C GLU A 321 -13.92 4.65 7.49
N ALA A 322 -14.97 3.86 7.25
CA ALA A 322 -16.27 4.38 6.82
C ALA A 322 -16.87 5.37 7.84
N MET A 323 -16.54 5.20 9.11
CA MET A 323 -16.94 6.07 10.22
C MET A 323 -16.05 7.30 10.38
N ARG A 324 -14.96 7.47 9.62
CA ARG A 324 -14.01 8.58 9.83
C ARG A 324 -14.67 9.96 9.76
N LYS A 325 -15.70 10.14 8.95
CA LYS A 325 -16.43 11.43 8.89
C LYS A 325 -17.46 11.64 9.98
N TYR A 326 -17.79 10.60 10.72
CA TYR A 326 -18.95 10.55 11.61
C TYR A 326 -18.60 10.15 13.04
N ALA A 327 -17.34 9.78 13.29
CA ALA A 327 -16.88 9.35 14.59
C ALA A 327 -15.51 9.94 14.95
N PHE A 328 -15.26 10.01 16.25
CA PHE A 328 -13.96 10.19 16.88
C PHE A 328 -13.84 9.13 17.98
N GLY A 329 -12.66 8.57 18.23
CA GLY A 329 -12.50 7.66 19.35
C GLY A 329 -11.06 7.42 19.72
N VAL A 330 -10.85 6.89 20.92
CA VAL A 330 -9.54 6.44 21.40
C VAL A 330 -9.70 5.01 21.88
N MET A 331 -8.85 4.12 21.36
CA MET A 331 -8.75 2.73 21.79
C MET A 331 -7.45 2.56 22.58
N ALA A 332 -7.52 1.91 23.73
CA ALA A 332 -6.38 1.61 24.59
C ALA A 332 -6.20 0.10 24.75
N VAL A 333 -4.94 -0.34 24.75
CA VAL A 333 -4.52 -1.66 25.22
C VAL A 333 -3.90 -1.47 26.60
N CYS A 334 -4.50 -2.08 27.61
CA CYS A 334 -4.08 -1.90 29.01
C CYS A 334 -3.63 -3.23 29.62
N GLY A 335 -2.68 -3.16 30.55
CA GLY A 335 -2.05 -4.31 31.21
C GLY A 335 -0.56 -4.45 30.89
N ALA A 336 0.07 -5.49 31.44
CA ALA A 336 1.47 -5.79 31.23
C ALA A 336 1.66 -7.23 30.71
N GLU A 337 2.82 -7.53 30.12
CA GLU A 337 3.12 -8.90 29.74
C GLU A 337 3.18 -9.80 30.97
N GLY A 338 2.45 -10.91 30.93
CA GLY A 338 2.28 -11.82 32.07
C GLY A 338 1.10 -11.48 32.99
N SER A 339 0.36 -10.39 32.74
CA SER A 339 -0.93 -10.11 33.35
C SER A 339 -2.08 -10.22 32.32
N GLU A 340 -3.30 -9.96 32.77
CA GLU A 340 -4.43 -9.77 31.85
C GLU A 340 -4.17 -8.55 30.95
N ILE A 341 -4.31 -8.73 29.63
CA ILE A 341 -4.19 -7.67 28.63
C ILE A 341 -5.59 -7.38 28.09
N ILE A 342 -6.09 -6.17 28.29
CA ILE A 342 -7.43 -5.77 27.87
C ILE A 342 -7.41 -4.76 26.73
N ILE A 343 -8.41 -4.82 25.87
CA ILE A 343 -8.72 -3.78 24.90
C ILE A 343 -10.00 -3.07 25.35
N THR A 344 -9.92 -1.74 25.46
CA THR A 344 -11.08 -0.88 25.74
C THR A 344 -11.00 0.42 24.94
N GLY A 345 -12.08 1.18 24.87
CA GLY A 345 -12.08 2.47 24.17
C GLY A 345 -13.26 3.38 24.48
N CYS A 346 -13.13 4.63 24.10
CA CYS A 346 -14.15 5.67 24.22
C CYS A 346 -14.36 6.37 22.89
N TRP A 347 -15.60 6.39 22.42
CA TRP A 347 -16.01 6.84 21.09
C TRP A 347 -17.11 7.88 21.16
N LEU A 348 -17.04 8.85 20.25
CA LEU A 348 -18.08 9.82 19.93
C LEU A 348 -18.64 9.44 18.55
N PHE A 349 -19.93 9.16 18.47
CA PHE A 349 -20.63 8.80 17.22
C PHE A 349 -21.66 9.85 16.84
N ARG A 350 -21.76 10.13 15.53
CA ARG A 350 -22.87 10.88 14.98
C ARG A 350 -24.14 10.06 15.12
N GLY A 351 -25.16 10.64 15.74
CA GLY A 351 -26.43 9.99 16.01
C GLY A 351 -26.38 9.25 17.33
N ASP A 352 -27.33 8.32 17.52
CA ASP A 352 -27.54 7.65 18.81
C ASP A 352 -27.45 6.13 18.74
N SER A 353 -26.59 5.60 17.87
CA SER A 353 -26.39 4.17 17.77
C SER A 353 -24.99 3.80 17.27
N GLU A 354 -24.46 2.76 17.89
CA GLU A 354 -23.30 1.97 17.52
C GLU A 354 -23.52 1.11 16.25
N LYS A 355 -24.76 0.89 15.81
CA LYS A 355 -25.07 0.04 14.65
C LYS A 355 -24.30 0.42 13.40
N HIS A 356 -24.13 1.71 13.15
CA HIS A 356 -23.36 2.16 11.98
C HIS A 356 -21.86 1.87 12.12
N MET A 357 -21.32 1.79 13.35
CA MET A 357 -19.97 1.29 13.57
C MET A 357 -19.88 -0.20 13.25
N ILE A 358 -20.86 -1.00 13.69
CA ILE A 358 -20.95 -2.44 13.38
C ILE A 358 -21.10 -2.70 11.88
N GLU A 359 -21.99 -1.97 11.20
CA GLU A 359 -22.17 -2.05 9.75
C GLU A 359 -20.90 -1.65 8.98
N ALA A 360 -20.18 -0.64 9.47
CA ALA A 360 -18.93 -0.19 8.86
C ALA A 360 -17.76 -1.14 9.13
N ASN A 361 -17.75 -1.78 10.29
CA ASN A 361 -16.72 -2.69 10.74
C ASN A 361 -17.35 -3.84 11.56
N PRO A 362 -17.59 -5.01 10.95
CA PRO A 362 -18.20 -6.17 11.62
C PRO A 362 -17.47 -6.62 12.89
N ASP A 363 -16.17 -6.33 13.01
CA ASP A 363 -15.42 -6.66 14.22
C ASP A 363 -15.88 -5.87 15.45
N ALA A 364 -16.64 -4.77 15.26
CA ALA A 364 -17.25 -4.05 16.36
C ALA A 364 -18.29 -4.90 17.12
N GLU A 365 -18.80 -5.99 16.52
CA GLU A 365 -19.64 -6.97 17.23
C GLU A 365 -18.88 -7.74 18.32
N TYR A 366 -17.55 -7.79 18.23
CA TYR A 366 -16.70 -8.40 19.26
C TYR A 366 -16.45 -7.46 20.45
N TYR A 367 -17.11 -6.31 20.48
CA TYR A 367 -17.06 -5.36 21.58
C TYR A 367 -18.44 -5.19 22.19
N THR A 368 -18.47 -5.10 23.51
CA THR A 368 -19.66 -4.64 24.22
C THR A 368 -19.67 -3.12 24.21
N TRP A 369 -20.68 -2.53 23.56
CA TRP A 369 -20.86 -1.08 23.50
C TRP A 369 -21.84 -0.60 24.58
N LYS A 370 -21.41 0.35 25.39
CA LYS A 370 -22.26 0.99 26.41
C LYS A 370 -22.34 2.48 26.13
N LYS A 371 -23.55 2.97 25.86
CA LYS A 371 -23.80 4.40 25.71
C LYS A 371 -23.53 5.10 27.04
N ALA A 372 -22.81 6.21 26.97
CA ALA A 372 -22.42 7.00 28.11
C ALA A 372 -23.58 7.92 28.54
N GLU A 373 -23.96 7.85 29.81
CA GLU A 373 -24.88 8.82 30.42
C GLU A 373 -24.11 10.01 30.96
N LEU A 374 -24.42 11.22 30.48
CA LEU A 374 -23.64 12.41 30.80
C LEU A 374 -23.88 12.89 32.24
N ASN A 375 -22.94 12.53 33.11
CA ASN A 375 -22.80 13.03 34.46
C ASN A 375 -21.30 13.32 34.72
N ASP A 376 -20.96 13.84 35.90
CA ASP A 376 -19.58 14.25 36.20
C ASP A 376 -18.59 13.06 36.20
N GLU A 377 -19.04 11.89 36.64
CA GLU A 377 -18.24 10.65 36.63
C GLU A 377 -17.91 10.21 35.20
N THR A 378 -18.93 10.15 34.33
CA THR A 378 -18.76 9.81 32.92
C THR A 378 -17.88 10.83 32.19
N LYS A 379 -18.02 12.13 32.47
CA LYS A 379 -17.16 13.17 31.88
C LYS A 379 -15.70 13.00 32.29
N ALA A 380 -15.45 12.68 33.56
CA ALA A 380 -14.12 12.37 34.07
C ALA A 380 -13.56 11.11 33.38
N ARG A 381 -14.40 10.08 33.19
CA ARG A 381 -14.01 8.86 32.47
C ARG A 381 -13.66 9.12 31.01
N VAL A 382 -14.46 9.89 30.26
CA VAL A 382 -14.13 10.30 28.88
C VAL A 382 -12.79 11.03 28.83
N THR A 383 -12.56 11.94 29.79
CA THR A 383 -11.28 12.67 29.91
C THR A 383 -10.12 11.71 30.14
N ALA A 384 -10.26 10.71 31.00
CA ALA A 384 -9.23 9.69 31.22
C ALA A 384 -8.90 8.92 29.95
N TYR A 385 -9.91 8.46 29.20
CA TYR A 385 -9.68 7.73 27.94
C TYR A 385 -9.01 8.59 26.86
N TRP A 386 -9.35 9.88 26.79
CA TRP A 386 -8.86 10.73 25.71
C TRP A 386 -7.58 11.49 26.06
N CYS A 387 -7.17 11.56 27.33
CA CYS A 387 -6.05 12.39 27.75
C CYS A 387 -4.95 11.66 28.51
N ASN A 388 -5.22 10.51 29.13
CA ASN A 388 -4.21 9.81 29.92
C ASN A 388 -3.32 8.94 29.01
N GLU A 389 -2.02 8.97 29.26
CA GLU A 389 -1.02 8.17 28.56
C GLU A 389 -0.40 7.07 29.44
N ASP A 390 -0.57 7.16 30.77
CA ASP A 390 0.09 6.27 31.72
C ASP A 390 -0.82 5.13 32.19
N GLU A 391 -2.05 5.44 32.59
CA GLU A 391 -2.95 4.48 33.23
C GLU A 391 -4.41 4.71 32.85
N LEU A 392 -5.16 3.62 32.68
CA LEU A 392 -6.59 3.63 32.47
C LEU A 392 -7.25 2.61 33.39
N GLU A 393 -8.19 3.07 34.22
CA GLU A 393 -8.98 2.21 35.13
C GLU A 393 -8.13 1.28 36.02
N GLY A 394 -7.02 1.76 36.60
CA GLY A 394 -6.17 0.94 37.46
C GLY A 394 -5.14 0.10 36.71
N LYS A 395 -5.09 0.17 35.37
CA LYS A 395 -4.21 -0.64 34.53
C LYS A 395 -3.28 0.24 33.69
N PRO A 396 -1.98 -0.08 33.61
CA PRO A 396 -1.05 0.69 32.79
C PRO A 396 -1.44 0.60 31.31
N ILE A 397 -1.33 1.72 30.59
CA ILE A 397 -1.57 1.79 29.15
C ILE A 397 -0.31 1.31 28.43
N ALA A 398 -0.43 0.27 27.62
CA ALA A 398 0.67 -0.24 26.81
C ALA A 398 0.69 0.37 25.40
N ASP A 399 -0.48 0.70 24.85
CA ASP A 399 -0.64 1.35 23.56
C ASP A 399 -1.98 2.09 23.53
N SER A 400 -2.01 3.29 22.95
CA SER A 400 -3.22 4.11 22.81
C SER A 400 -3.29 4.66 21.40
N LYS A 401 -4.44 4.49 20.75
CA LYS A 401 -4.64 4.86 19.35
C LYS A 401 -5.88 5.71 19.16
N VAL A 402 -5.66 6.86 18.55
CA VAL A 402 -6.71 7.83 18.24
C VAL A 402 -7.26 7.59 16.83
N PHE A 403 -8.58 7.47 16.73
CA PHE A 403 -9.34 7.48 15.50
C PHE A 403 -9.96 8.86 15.28
N LYS A 404 -9.54 9.53 14.20
CA LYS A 404 -10.00 10.88 13.84
C LYS A 404 -10.02 11.08 12.33
#